data_AF-A0A6N1YDG5-F1
#
_entry.id   AF-A0A6N1YDG5-F1
#
_cell.length_a   1.000
_cell.length_b   1.000
_cell.length_c   1.000
_cell.angle_alpha   90.00
_cell.angle_beta   90.00
_cell.angle_gamma   90.00
#
_symmetry.space_group_name_H-M   'P 1'
#
loop_
_entity.id
_entity.type
_entity.pdbx_description
1 polymer ?
#
loop_
_entity_poly.entity_id
_entity_poly.type
_entity_poly.pdbx_seq_one_letter_code
_entity_poly.pdbx_strand_id
1 'polypeptide(L)'
;MLHVQILEQTPYTKTIQLSHFFTEDSTLLLEPAVKIRVYFDVCIAEVLRDYKRVEVASAITDIRRSKDIMDYKWRLNYFLEKWLDHCLKTDYTFIDDVQELVAEA
;
A
#
# COMPACT_ATOMS: atom_id res chain seq x y z
N MET A 1 12.08 4.29 7.22
CA MET A 1 12.48 3.18 6.32
C MET A 1 11.21 2.65 5.66
N LEU A 2 11.31 2.07 4.46
CA LEU A 2 10.17 1.47 3.78
C LEU A 2 10.18 -0.04 3.98
N HIS A 3 9.00 -0.62 4.12
CA HIS A 3 8.80 -2.06 4.19
C HIS A 3 7.82 -2.48 3.09
N VAL A 4 8.17 -3.53 2.36
CA VAL A 4 7.35 -4.10 1.30
C VAL A 4 7.15 -5.59 1.57
N GLN A 5 5.89 -5.98 1.66
CA GLN A 5 5.51 -7.39 1.80
C GLN A 5 4.77 -7.86 0.55
N ILE A 6 5.16 -9.01 0.00
CA ILE A 6 4.43 -9.65 -1.10
C ILE A 6 3.26 -10.45 -0.49
N LEU A 7 2.03 -10.11 -0.86
CA LEU A 7 0.82 -10.79 -0.39
C LEU A 7 0.35 -11.88 -1.36
N GLU A 8 0.49 -11.62 -2.66
CA GLU A 8 0.05 -12.52 -3.72
C GLU A 8 0.95 -12.35 -4.95
N GLN A 9 1.24 -13.45 -5.63
CA GLN A 9 1.99 -13.45 -6.87
C GLN A 9 1.31 -14.37 -7.89
N THR A 10 1.02 -13.80 -9.06
CA THR A 10 0.50 -14.49 -10.24
C THR A 10 1.44 -14.23 -11.42
N PRO A 11 1.25 -14.87 -12.60
CA PRO A 11 2.12 -14.67 -13.74
C PRO A 11 2.22 -13.22 -14.23
N TYR A 12 1.12 -12.45 -14.11
CA TYR A 12 1.03 -11.09 -14.67
C TYR A 12 0.76 -10.01 -13.63
N THR A 13 0.44 -10.38 -12.39
CA THR A 13 0.18 -9.42 -11.31
C THR A 13 0.86 -9.82 -10.00
N LYS A 14 1.28 -8.82 -9.22
CA LYS A 14 1.66 -8.99 -7.82
C LYS A 14 0.80 -8.08 -6.96
N THR A 15 0.32 -8.62 -5.84
CA THR A 15 -0.28 -7.81 -4.79
C THR A 15 0.75 -7.64 -3.68
N ILE A 16 1.10 -6.40 -3.38
CA ILE A 16 2.06 -6.04 -2.34
C ILE A 16 1.39 -5.19 -1.27
N GLN A 17 1.97 -5.16 -0.09
CA GLN A 17 1.70 -4.18 0.94
C GLN A 17 2.93 -3.29 1.10
N LEU A 18 2.76 -1.98 0.96
CA LEU A 18 3.81 -0.99 1.18
C LEU A 18 3.50 -0.28 2.50
N SER A 19 4.51 -0.02 3.33
CA SER A 19 4.36 0.68 4.61
C SER A 19 5.62 1.46 4.94
N HIS A 20 5.49 2.56 5.70
CA HIS A 20 6.64 3.11 6.42
C HIS A 20 6.82 2.32 7.72
N PHE A 21 8.08 2.10 8.05
CA PHE A 21 8.52 1.55 9.31
C PHE A 21 8.83 2.71 10.27
N PHE A 22 8.06 2.78 11.35
CA PHE A 22 8.26 3.71 12.46
C PHE A 22 8.59 2.94 13.74
N THR A 23 9.62 3.39 14.44
CA THR A 23 9.96 2.93 15.79
C THR A 23 9.50 4.00 16.77
N GLU A 24 8.32 3.83 17.36
CA GLU A 24 7.79 4.74 18.38
C GLU A 24 7.54 3.96 19.67
N ASP A 25 8.13 4.43 20.78
CA ASP A 25 7.94 3.89 22.13
C ASP A 25 8.01 2.35 22.25
N SER A 26 9.05 1.75 21.66
CA SER A 26 9.32 0.30 21.66
C SER A 26 8.26 -0.55 20.95
N THR A 27 7.33 0.07 20.22
CA THR A 27 6.35 -0.60 19.38
C THR A 27 6.64 -0.36 17.91
N LEU A 28 6.61 -1.43 17.13
CA LEU A 28 6.72 -1.34 15.68
C LEU A 28 5.40 -0.86 15.09
N LEU A 29 5.44 0.24 14.35
CA LEU A 29 4.30 0.74 13.62
C LEU A 29 4.58 0.72 12.11
N LEU A 30 3.75 -0.05 11.39
CA LEU A 30 3.75 -0.15 9.94
C LEU A 30 2.56 0.63 9.37
N GLU A 31 2.78 1.90 9.02
CA GLU A 31 1.74 2.76 8.44
C GLU A 31 2.30 3.60 7.28
N PRO A 32 1.50 4.02 6.29
CA PRO A 32 0.19 3.49 5.97
C PRO A 32 0.35 2.10 5.32
N ALA A 33 -0.32 1.08 5.84
CA ALA A 33 -0.28 -0.29 5.33
C ALA A 33 -1.12 -0.45 4.05
N VAL A 34 -0.67 0.18 2.96
CA VAL A 34 -1.43 0.26 1.71
C VAL A 34 -1.25 -1.01 0.89
N LYS A 35 -2.36 -1.62 0.47
CA LYS A 35 -2.35 -2.76 -0.44
C LYS A 35 -2.42 -2.31 -1.88
N ILE A 36 -1.42 -2.69 -2.67
CA ILE A 36 -1.24 -2.25 -4.05
C ILE A 36 -1.19 -3.49 -4.94
N ARG A 37 -1.95 -3.47 -6.03
CA ARG A 37 -1.80 -4.47 -7.09
C ARG A 37 -1.03 -3.87 -8.24
N VAL A 38 0.05 -4.54 -8.62
CA VAL A 38 0.93 -4.20 -9.73
C VAL A 38 0.62 -5.15 -10.89
N TYR A 39 0.36 -4.56 -12.05
CA TYR A 39 0.10 -5.23 -13.31
C TYR A 39 1.32 -5.07 -14.21
N PHE A 40 2.02 -6.18 -14.49
CA PHE A 40 3.29 -6.14 -15.24
C PHE A 40 3.08 -6.03 -16.75
N ASP A 41 1.95 -6.55 -17.24
CA ASP A 41 1.57 -6.53 -18.64
C ASP A 41 1.21 -5.11 -19.14
N VAL A 42 0.54 -4.32 -18.30
CA VAL A 42 0.14 -2.95 -18.62
C VAL A 42 0.95 -1.87 -17.90
N CYS A 43 1.95 -2.24 -17.10
CA CYS A 43 2.81 -1.32 -16.34
C CYS A 43 2.03 -0.35 -15.44
N ILE A 44 0.98 -0.83 -14.77
CA ILE A 44 0.09 -0.03 -13.92
C ILE A 44 0.10 -0.57 -12.50
N ALA A 45 -0.08 0.31 -11.52
CA ALA A 45 -0.38 -0.06 -10.14
C ALA A 45 -1.70 0.59 -9.70
N GLU A 46 -2.55 -0.17 -8.99
CA GLU A 46 -3.75 0.37 -8.33
C GLU A 46 -3.74 0.06 -6.84
N VAL A 47 -4.28 0.98 -6.04
CA VAL A 47 -4.51 0.74 -4.62
C VAL A 47 -5.80 -0.06 -4.44
N LEU A 48 -5.68 -1.24 -3.81
CA LEU A 48 -6.83 -2.09 -3.49
C LEU A 48 -7.54 -1.63 -2.21
N ARG A 49 -6.77 -1.15 -1.21
CA ARG A 49 -7.29 -0.74 0.10
C ARG A 49 -6.45 0.38 0.74
N ASP A 50 -7.13 1.24 1.50
CA ASP A 50 -6.52 2.19 2.45
C ASP A 50 -6.39 1.55 3.83
N TYR A 51 -5.40 1.97 4.61
CA TYR A 51 -5.14 1.57 5.99
C TYR A 51 -6.37 1.74 6.91
N LYS A 52 -7.24 2.72 6.62
CA LYS A 52 -8.42 3.05 7.45
C LYS A 52 -9.75 2.47 6.98
N ARG A 53 -9.84 1.80 5.82
CA ARG A 53 -11.13 1.44 5.20
C ARG A 53 -11.18 0.01 4.68
N VAL A 54 -12.38 -0.57 4.73
CA VAL A 54 -12.69 -1.90 4.20
C VAL A 54 -12.39 -1.95 2.68
N GLU A 55 -12.25 -3.15 2.12
CA GLU A 55 -11.95 -3.39 0.71
C GLU A 55 -12.80 -2.49 -0.17
N VAL A 56 -12.21 -1.92 -1.22
CA VAL A 56 -12.99 -1.21 -2.24
C VAL A 56 -14.20 -2.07 -2.63
N ALA A 57 -14.00 -3.37 -2.86
CA ALA A 57 -15.08 -4.34 -3.15
C ALA A 57 -16.18 -4.42 -2.09
N SER A 58 -15.85 -4.32 -0.80
CA SER A 58 -16.81 -4.36 0.30
C SER A 58 -17.51 -3.02 0.54
N ALA A 59 -16.88 -1.89 0.20
CA ALA A 59 -17.50 -0.57 0.25
C ALA A 59 -18.50 -0.37 -0.91
N ILE A 60 -18.37 -1.19 -1.97
CA ILE A 60 -19.23 -1.21 -3.17
C ILE A 60 -20.42 -2.15 -2.93
N THR A 61 -21.30 -1.84 -1.97
CA THR A 61 -22.54 -2.62 -1.80
C THR A 61 -23.63 -2.17 -2.79
N ASP A 62 -23.55 -0.96 -3.35
CA ASP A 62 -24.54 -0.40 -4.28
C ASP A 62 -23.88 0.23 -5.51
N ILE A 63 -24.05 -0.41 -6.67
CA ILE A 63 -23.53 0.03 -7.98
C ILE A 63 -24.15 1.37 -8.41
N ARG A 64 -25.30 1.76 -7.85
CA ARG A 64 -25.93 3.07 -8.10
C ARG A 64 -25.08 4.25 -7.62
N ARG A 65 -24.04 3.99 -6.81
CA ARG A 65 -23.03 4.96 -6.36
C ARG A 65 -21.74 4.91 -7.17
N SER A 66 -21.82 4.54 -8.46
CA SER A 66 -20.66 4.43 -9.36
C SER A 66 -19.73 5.65 -9.34
N LYS A 67 -20.28 6.85 -9.23
CA LYS A 67 -19.49 8.09 -9.11
C LYS A 67 -18.66 8.14 -7.83
N ASP A 68 -19.26 7.82 -6.68
CA ASP A 68 -18.56 7.81 -5.38
C ASP A 68 -17.44 6.75 -5.37
N ILE A 69 -17.67 5.63 -6.07
CA ILE A 69 -16.69 4.54 -6.22
C ILE A 69 -15.50 5.00 -7.07
N MET A 70 -15.78 5.68 -8.18
CA MET A 70 -14.77 6.24 -9.06
C MET A 70 -13.96 7.31 -8.34
N ASP A 71 -14.62 8.23 -7.63
CA ASP A 71 -13.98 9.28 -6.86
C ASP A 71 -13.12 8.68 -5.73
N TYR A 72 -13.58 7.61 -5.09
CA TYR A 72 -12.78 6.88 -4.08
C TYR A 72 -11.54 6.22 -4.68
N LYS A 73 -11.68 5.46 -5.77
CA LYS A 73 -10.54 4.84 -6.47
C LYS A 73 -9.54 5.90 -6.95
N TRP A 74 -10.05 7.00 -7.50
CA TRP A 74 -9.21 8.11 -7.96
C TRP A 74 -8.40 8.71 -6.81
N ARG A 75 -9.05 8.97 -5.66
CA ARG A 75 -8.36 9.48 -4.47
C ARG A 75 -7.27 8.54 -3.96
N LEU A 76 -7.49 7.23 -3.97
CA LEU A 76 -6.49 6.26 -3.54
C LEU A 76 -5.29 6.22 -4.47
N ASN A 77 -5.53 6.19 -5.78
CA ASN A 77 -4.46 6.17 -6.78
C ASN A 77 -3.69 7.51 -6.79
N TYR A 78 -4.39 8.63 -6.58
CA TYR A 78 -3.75 9.94 -6.41
C TYR A 78 -2.90 10.01 -5.13
N PHE A 79 -3.39 9.44 -4.03
CA PHE A 79 -2.59 9.31 -2.80
C PHE A 79 -1.31 8.50 -3.07
N LEU A 80 -1.43 7.35 -3.75
CA LEU A 80 -0.28 6.51 -4.07
C LEU A 80 0.74 7.25 -4.93
N GLU A 81 0.29 7.97 -5.97
CA GLU A 81 1.16 8.80 -6.81
C GLU A 81 1.96 9.80 -5.95
N LYS A 82 1.29 10.59 -5.11
CA LYS A 82 1.95 11.59 -4.26
C LYS A 82 2.85 10.97 -3.21
N TRP A 83 2.48 9.81 -2.68
CA TRP A 83 3.28 9.11 -1.70
C TRP A 83 4.55 8.53 -2.34
N LEU A 84 4.46 7.92 -3.52
CA LEU A 84 5.62 7.43 -4.25
C LEU A 84 6.54 8.58 -4.69
N ASP A 85 6.00 9.71 -5.15
CA ASP A 85 6.77 10.92 -5.45
C ASP A 85 7.56 11.40 -4.22
N HIS A 86 6.93 11.39 -3.05
CA HIS A 86 7.60 11.73 -1.79
C HIS A 86 8.68 10.72 -1.43
N CYS A 87 8.39 9.43 -1.60
CA CYS A 87 9.34 8.34 -1.34
C CYS A 87 10.53 8.34 -2.31
N LEU A 88 10.38 8.81 -3.55
CA LEU A 88 11.48 8.94 -4.51
C LEU A 88 12.38 10.15 -4.25
N LYS A 89 11.81 11.22 -3.69
CA LYS A 89 12.56 12.44 -3.31
C LYS A 89 13.33 12.28 -2.00
N THR A 90 12.94 11.30 -1.20
CA THR A 90 13.56 11.00 0.10
C THR A 90 14.35 9.71 -0.06
N ASP A 91 15.62 9.68 0.35
CA ASP A 91 16.47 8.47 0.23
C ASP A 91 16.08 7.40 1.26
N TYR A 92 14.86 6.85 1.14
CA TYR A 92 14.39 5.75 1.99
C TYR A 92 15.08 4.44 1.60
N THR A 93 15.53 3.70 2.61
CA THR A 93 15.99 2.32 2.47
C THR A 93 14.84 1.34 2.69
N PHE A 94 14.89 0.21 1.97
CA PHE A 94 13.97 -0.90 2.16
C PHE A 94 14.50 -1.87 3.21
N ILE A 95 13.61 -2.35 4.07
CA ILE A 95 13.88 -3.43 5.01
C ILE A 95 13.14 -4.66 4.51
N ASP A 96 13.86 -5.77 4.33
CA ASP A 96 13.31 -7.06 3.87
C ASP A 96 12.75 -7.87 5.06
N ASP A 97 13.38 -7.76 6.22
CA ASP A 97 13.04 -8.56 7.40
C ASP A 97 12.76 -7.69 8.63
N VAL A 98 11.48 -7.53 8.96
CA VAL A 98 11.04 -6.81 10.16
C VAL A 98 11.34 -7.63 11.42
N GLN A 99 11.56 -8.95 11.30
CA GLN A 99 11.81 -9.82 12.46
C GLN A 99 13.20 -9.68 13.06
N GLU A 100 14.25 -9.35 12.27
CA GLU A 100 15.61 -9.15 12.80
C GLU A 100 15.77 -7.85 13.59
N LEU A 101 15.06 -6.77 13.21
CA LEU A 101 15.14 -5.47 13.89
C LEU A 101 14.47 -5.41 15.27
N VAL A 102 13.56 -6.35 15.57
CA VAL A 102 12.92 -6.47 16.91
C VAL A 102 13.79 -7.25 17.88
N ALA A 103 14.69 -8.11 17.39
CA ALA A 103 15.55 -8.92 18.25
C ALA A 103 16.74 -8.12 18.83
N GLU A 104 17.01 -6.92 18.29
CA GLU A 104 18.11 -6.04 18.72
C GLU A 104 17.66 -4.80 19.54
N ALA A 105 16.37 -4.67 19.85
CA ALA A 105 15.80 -3.58 20.67
C ALA A 105 15.36 -4.07 22.06
#